data_AF-A0A9P7D2Y7-F1
#
_entry.id   AF-A0A9P7D2Y7-F1
#
_cell.length_a   1.000
_cell.length_b   1.000
_cell.length_c   1.000
_cell.angle_alpha   90.00
_cell.angle_beta   90.00
_cell.angle_gamma   90.00
#
_symmetry.space_group_name_H-M   'P 1'
#
loop_
_entity.id
_entity.type
_entity.pdbx_description
1 polymer ?
#
loop_
_entity_poly.entity_id
_entity_poly.type
_entity_poly.pdbx_seq_one_letter_code
_entity_poly.pdbx_strand_id
1 'polypeptide(L)'
;MGFFSSVSNFFFDTGIMSWDVLLTLLNLVRRKRRIGHVTPEGHPGYGGHWPEFRPPQEDDSRCSCPALNAMANHGIISRSGRGISFIELNHHIRATYNFGPSFCSFVPHFAARMLKRSYSKDTFDLAELDLHNGIEHDASLFRLDTALEPNQSTKHIPFIEELLAAFTGKDKNGNDVLTNKDLSRILGKRRAVARATNKEFSLSFFHKVFGSSNSSTLLTIFGGRVNDLRSIVLHERIPEGWESRIRQPYGLTMMHFNKTVLAVEFGVREKDWAEAAQEAARHGATSV
;
A
#
# COMPACT_ATOMS: atom_id res chain seq x y z
N MET A 1 5.11 -6.60 26.76
CA MET A 1 4.24 -7.57 26.05
C MET A 1 4.55 -8.96 26.59
N GLY A 2 3.55 -9.68 27.10
CA GLY A 2 3.77 -10.93 27.86
C GLY A 2 3.88 -12.18 26.97
N PHE A 3 4.46 -13.24 27.51
CA PHE A 3 4.62 -14.54 26.82
C PHE A 3 3.31 -15.05 26.19
N PHE A 4 2.18 -14.94 26.89
CA PHE A 4 0.87 -15.35 26.40
C PHE A 4 0.39 -14.60 25.15
N SER A 5 0.71 -13.30 25.02
CA SER A 5 0.35 -12.55 23.80
C SER A 5 1.17 -12.99 22.60
N SER A 6 2.43 -13.39 22.81
CA SER A 6 3.29 -13.90 21.74
C SER A 6 2.80 -15.24 21.18
N VAL A 7 2.42 -16.16 22.08
CA VAL A 7 1.88 -17.48 21.70
C VAL A 7 0.54 -17.34 20.97
N SER A 8 -0.37 -16.51 21.48
CA SER A 8 -1.67 -16.26 20.83
C SER A 8 -1.50 -15.67 19.42
N ASN A 9 -0.60 -14.70 19.26
CA ASN A 9 -0.28 -14.11 17.97
C ASN A 9 0.27 -15.14 16.99
N PHE A 10 1.15 -16.04 17.44
CA PHE A 10 1.70 -17.10 16.60
C PHE A 10 0.61 -18.02 16.02
N PHE A 11 -0.33 -18.48 16.85
CA PHE A 11 -1.43 -19.33 16.37
C PHE A 11 -2.37 -18.58 15.43
N PHE A 12 -2.69 -17.32 15.74
CA PHE A 12 -3.48 -16.48 14.86
C PHE A 12 -2.80 -16.30 13.49
N ASP A 13 -1.55 -15.86 13.48
CA ASP A 13 -0.80 -15.61 12.25
C ASP A 13 -0.64 -16.92 11.44
N THR A 14 -0.39 -18.06 12.09
CA THR A 14 -0.35 -19.39 11.43
C THR A 14 -1.70 -19.81 10.84
N GLY A 15 -2.79 -19.56 11.56
CA GLY A 15 -4.15 -19.83 11.08
C GLY A 15 -4.49 -18.97 9.86
N ILE A 16 -4.10 -17.69 9.88
CA ILE A 16 -4.25 -16.76 8.76
C ILE A 16 -3.46 -17.24 7.52
N MET A 17 -2.23 -17.71 7.68
CA MET A 17 -1.44 -18.26 6.57
C MET A 17 -2.08 -19.53 5.98
N SER A 18 -2.57 -20.43 6.84
CA SER A 18 -3.26 -21.65 6.41
C SER A 18 -4.54 -21.33 5.64
N TRP A 19 -5.31 -20.35 6.11
CA TRP A 19 -6.50 -19.85 5.43
C TRP A 19 -6.14 -19.21 4.08
N ASP A 20 -5.07 -18.42 4.00
CA ASP A 20 -4.61 -17.80 2.77
C ASP A 20 -4.22 -18.82 1.70
N VAL A 21 -3.55 -19.92 2.09
CA VAL A 21 -3.22 -21.04 1.20
C VAL A 21 -4.51 -21.63 0.62
N LEU A 22 -5.51 -21.92 1.47
CA LEU A 22 -6.79 -22.45 1.02
C LEU A 22 -7.49 -21.51 0.04
N LEU A 23 -7.56 -20.21 0.34
CA LEU A 23 -8.16 -19.21 -0.55
C LEU A 23 -7.41 -19.13 -1.89
N THR A 24 -6.08 -19.26 -1.86
CA THR A 24 -5.25 -19.27 -3.06
C THR A 24 -5.55 -20.48 -3.93
N LEU A 25 -5.65 -21.67 -3.34
CA LEU A 25 -6.01 -22.89 -4.06
C LEU A 25 -7.43 -22.80 -4.65
N LEU A 26 -8.39 -22.26 -3.88
CA LEU A 26 -9.74 -22.03 -4.38
C LEU A 26 -9.78 -21.02 -5.54
N ASN A 27 -8.94 -19.99 -5.51
CA ASN A 27 -8.82 -19.03 -6.61
C ASN A 27 -8.29 -19.66 -7.91
N LEU A 28 -7.57 -20.78 -7.86
CA LEU A 28 -7.08 -21.50 -9.06
C LEU A 28 -8.21 -22.23 -9.80
N VAL A 29 -9.23 -22.69 -9.09
CA VAL A 29 -10.32 -23.51 -9.66
C VAL A 29 -11.62 -22.74 -9.86
N ARG A 30 -11.79 -21.58 -9.20
CA ARG A 30 -13.00 -20.76 -9.31
C ARG A 30 -12.90 -19.76 -10.46
N ARG A 31 -14.05 -19.46 -11.08
CA ARG A 31 -14.14 -18.46 -12.15
C ARG A 31 -13.83 -17.06 -11.63
N LYS A 32 -13.08 -16.28 -12.40
CA LYS A 32 -12.82 -14.86 -12.14
C LYS A 32 -14.13 -14.06 -12.18
N ARG A 33 -14.25 -13.04 -11.33
CA ARG A 33 -15.32 -12.04 -11.36
C ARG A 33 -15.38 -11.37 -12.73
N ARG A 34 -16.58 -11.03 -13.19
CA ARG A 34 -16.78 -10.32 -14.46
C ARG A 34 -16.26 -8.88 -14.33
N ILE A 35 -15.83 -8.31 -15.45
CA ILE A 35 -15.49 -6.88 -15.51
C ILE A 35 -16.76 -6.07 -15.19
N GLY A 36 -16.60 -4.97 -14.45
CA GLY A 36 -17.68 -4.16 -13.88
C GLY A 36 -18.32 -4.74 -12.61
N HIS A 37 -17.92 -5.94 -12.19
CA HIS A 37 -18.47 -6.65 -11.04
C HIS A 37 -17.35 -7.11 -10.08
N VAL A 38 -16.16 -6.51 -10.17
CA VAL A 38 -15.07 -6.81 -9.23
C VAL A 38 -15.42 -6.26 -7.86
N THR A 39 -15.83 -4.99 -7.78
CA THR A 39 -16.53 -4.46 -6.61
C THR A 39 -17.90 -5.12 -6.51
N PRO A 40 -18.32 -5.67 -5.35
CA PRO A 40 -19.61 -6.33 -5.23
C PRO A 40 -20.80 -5.37 -5.37
N GLU A 41 -21.94 -5.87 -5.84
CA GLU A 41 -23.19 -5.12 -5.87
C GLU A 41 -23.59 -4.64 -4.47
N GLY A 42 -24.15 -3.43 -4.38
CA GLY A 42 -24.50 -2.78 -3.11
C GLY A 42 -23.32 -2.10 -2.39
N HIS A 43 -22.09 -2.20 -2.90
CA HIS A 43 -20.94 -1.48 -2.35
C HIS A 43 -20.56 -0.25 -3.19
N PRO A 44 -20.00 0.81 -2.56
CA PRO A 44 -19.39 1.93 -3.26
C PRO A 44 -18.38 1.44 -4.32
N GLY A 45 -18.51 1.92 -5.57
CA GLY A 45 -17.65 1.51 -6.68
C GLY A 45 -18.18 0.37 -7.54
N TYR A 46 -19.36 -0.20 -7.25
CA TYR A 46 -20.00 -1.16 -8.14
C TYR A 46 -20.18 -0.54 -9.55
N GLY A 47 -19.83 -1.30 -10.60
CA GLY A 47 -19.82 -0.77 -11.97
C GLY A 47 -18.78 0.33 -12.24
N GLY A 48 -17.85 0.59 -11.31
CA GLY A 48 -16.90 1.70 -11.38
C GLY A 48 -17.49 3.05 -10.93
N HIS A 49 -18.67 3.04 -10.29
CA HIS A 49 -19.32 4.24 -9.77
C HIS A 49 -18.91 4.51 -8.31
N TRP A 50 -17.88 5.33 -8.16
CA TRP A 50 -17.36 5.71 -6.85
C TRP A 50 -18.15 6.89 -6.26
N PRO A 51 -18.29 6.98 -4.93
CA PRO A 51 -18.89 8.16 -4.31
C PRO A 51 -18.11 9.42 -4.66
N GLU A 52 -18.73 10.59 -4.47
CA GLU A 52 -18.10 11.88 -4.74
C GLU A 52 -16.76 12.03 -3.99
N PHE A 53 -15.72 12.40 -4.75
CA PHE A 53 -14.44 12.79 -4.20
C PHE A 53 -14.55 14.17 -3.54
N ARG A 54 -14.04 14.29 -2.31
CA ARG A 54 -13.82 15.57 -1.63
C ARG A 54 -12.40 15.59 -1.06
N PRO A 55 -11.61 16.65 -1.33
CA PRO A 55 -10.28 16.75 -0.76
C PRO A 55 -10.35 16.82 0.78
N PRO A 56 -9.30 16.34 1.47
CA PRO A 56 -9.24 16.45 2.93
C PRO A 56 -9.27 17.91 3.37
N GLN A 57 -9.94 18.18 4.48
CA GLN A 57 -9.87 19.45 5.20
C GLN A 57 -8.65 19.48 6.13
N GLU A 58 -8.33 20.66 6.67
CA GLU A 58 -7.14 20.87 7.52
C GLU A 58 -7.10 19.93 8.76
N ASP A 59 -8.26 19.68 9.39
CA ASP A 59 -8.36 18.82 10.58
C ASP A 59 -8.56 17.33 10.27
N ASP A 60 -8.67 16.96 9.00
CA ASP A 60 -8.86 15.58 8.58
C ASP A 60 -7.58 14.77 8.78
N SER A 61 -7.69 13.62 9.44
CA SER A 61 -6.59 12.67 9.58
C SER A 61 -6.33 11.93 8.27
N ARG A 62 -5.07 11.93 7.82
CA ARG A 62 -4.58 11.16 6.67
C ARG A 62 -3.26 10.50 7.04
N CYS A 63 -2.83 9.53 6.24
CA CYS A 63 -1.65 8.72 6.52
C CYS A 63 -0.70 8.58 5.31
N SER A 64 0.37 7.82 5.46
CA SER A 64 1.28 7.44 4.38
C SER A 64 0.67 6.49 3.34
N CYS A 65 -0.54 5.94 3.55
CA CYS A 65 -1.19 5.05 2.58
C CYS A 65 -2.14 5.80 1.63
N PRO A 66 -1.79 5.95 0.33
CA PRO A 66 -2.62 6.70 -0.61
C PRO A 66 -3.99 6.04 -0.85
N ALA A 67 -4.05 4.70 -0.76
CA ALA A 67 -5.29 3.95 -0.95
C ALA A 67 -6.31 4.16 0.18
N LEU A 68 -5.85 4.29 1.43
CA LEU A 68 -6.72 4.60 2.57
C LEU A 68 -7.17 6.05 2.55
N ASN A 69 -6.24 6.96 2.23
CA ASN A 69 -6.56 8.38 2.06
C ASN A 69 -7.62 8.58 0.96
N ALA A 70 -7.52 7.84 -0.15
CA ALA A 70 -8.55 7.86 -1.19
C ALA A 70 -9.90 7.34 -0.70
N MET A 71 -9.93 6.26 0.08
CA MET A 71 -11.20 5.78 0.66
C MET A 71 -11.84 6.83 1.57
N ALA A 72 -11.05 7.57 2.37
CA ALA A 72 -11.56 8.66 3.20
C ALA A 72 -12.03 9.84 2.35
N ASN A 73 -11.28 10.25 1.32
CA ASN A 73 -11.64 11.32 0.38
C ASN A 73 -12.93 10.99 -0.41
N HIS A 74 -13.24 9.72 -0.62
CA HIS A 74 -14.50 9.27 -1.21
C HIS A 74 -15.58 8.95 -0.16
N GLY A 75 -15.32 9.05 1.14
CA GLY A 75 -16.30 8.71 2.18
C GLY A 75 -16.67 7.22 2.22
N ILE A 76 -15.81 6.34 1.70
CA ILE A 76 -15.93 4.88 1.82
C ILE A 76 -15.61 4.46 3.27
N ILE A 77 -14.67 5.16 3.89
CA ILE A 77 -14.47 5.20 5.34
C ILE A 77 -14.75 6.62 5.84
N SER A 78 -14.66 6.85 7.15
CA SER A 78 -14.85 8.18 7.75
C SER A 78 -14.07 9.26 6.98
N ARG A 79 -14.76 10.31 6.50
CA ARG A 79 -14.14 11.39 5.72
C ARG A 79 -13.10 12.16 6.51
N SER A 80 -13.34 12.33 7.81
CA SER A 80 -12.36 12.89 8.73
C SER A 80 -11.13 12.01 8.89
N GLY A 81 -11.16 10.75 8.44
CA GLY A 81 -10.11 9.78 8.68
C GLY A 81 -9.96 9.40 10.15
N ARG A 82 -10.95 9.74 10.99
CA ARG A 82 -10.93 9.51 12.44
C ARG A 82 -11.96 8.49 12.88
N GLY A 83 -11.69 7.83 14.00
CA GLY A 83 -12.64 6.89 14.63
C GLY A 83 -12.98 5.69 13.75
N ILE A 84 -12.03 5.19 12.96
CA ILE A 84 -12.23 4.07 12.05
C ILE A 84 -12.13 2.75 12.82
N SER A 85 -13.15 1.90 12.71
CA SER A 85 -13.12 0.54 13.25
C SER A 85 -12.20 -0.36 12.41
N PHE A 86 -11.36 -1.17 13.07
CA PHE A 86 -10.51 -2.15 12.38
C PHE A 86 -11.33 -3.22 11.63
N ILE A 87 -12.52 -3.58 12.16
CA ILE A 87 -13.43 -4.53 11.52
C ILE A 87 -14.02 -3.94 10.24
N GLU A 88 -14.55 -2.72 10.30
CA GLU A 88 -15.13 -2.07 9.13
C GLU A 88 -14.06 -1.82 8.05
N LEU A 89 -12.85 -1.45 8.46
CA LEU A 89 -11.73 -1.29 7.54
C LEU A 89 -11.47 -2.54 6.69
N ASN A 90 -11.49 -3.73 7.30
CA ASN A 90 -11.35 -5.01 6.58
C ASN A 90 -12.39 -5.14 5.45
N HIS A 91 -13.66 -4.92 5.78
CA HIS A 91 -14.77 -5.02 4.83
C HIS A 91 -14.64 -4.01 3.69
N HIS A 92 -14.34 -2.75 4.02
CA HIS A 92 -14.23 -1.69 3.02
C HIS A 92 -13.02 -1.88 2.09
N ILE A 93 -11.86 -2.27 2.60
CA ILE A 93 -10.67 -2.55 1.76
C ILE A 93 -10.97 -3.71 0.81
N ARG A 94 -11.61 -4.77 1.31
CA ARG A 94 -11.94 -5.95 0.52
C ARG A 94 -12.95 -5.61 -0.59
N ALA A 95 -13.97 -4.80 -0.29
CA ALA A 95 -14.94 -4.38 -1.29
C ALA A 95 -14.31 -3.47 -2.35
N THR A 96 -13.49 -2.50 -1.93
CA THR A 96 -12.92 -1.45 -2.79
C THR A 96 -11.81 -1.98 -3.71
N TYR A 97 -10.85 -2.72 -3.13
CA TYR A 97 -9.62 -3.11 -3.83
C TYR A 97 -9.57 -4.62 -4.15
N ASN A 98 -10.52 -5.41 -3.64
CA ASN A 98 -10.55 -6.87 -3.78
C ASN A 98 -9.27 -7.55 -3.27
N PHE A 99 -8.74 -7.08 -2.13
CA PHE A 99 -7.76 -7.84 -1.35
C PHE A 99 -8.35 -9.14 -0.79
N GLY A 100 -7.48 -10.10 -0.54
CA GLY A 100 -7.88 -11.38 0.04
C GLY A 100 -8.43 -11.21 1.46
N PRO A 101 -9.46 -11.99 1.85
CA PRO A 101 -10.00 -11.98 3.22
C PRO A 101 -8.94 -12.15 4.31
N SER A 102 -7.96 -13.03 4.06
CA SER A 102 -6.81 -13.29 4.92
C SER A 102 -5.92 -12.04 5.08
N PHE A 103 -5.60 -11.36 3.98
CA PHE A 103 -4.84 -10.09 3.99
C PHE A 103 -5.60 -9.00 4.76
N CYS A 104 -6.89 -8.82 4.47
CA CYS A 104 -7.73 -7.83 5.14
C CYS A 104 -7.98 -8.15 6.61
N SER A 105 -7.76 -9.39 7.05
CA SER A 105 -7.74 -9.74 8.47
C SER A 105 -6.36 -9.45 9.08
N PHE A 106 -5.28 -9.87 8.42
CA PHE A 106 -3.91 -9.75 8.93
C PHE A 106 -3.49 -8.31 9.21
N VAL A 107 -3.63 -7.42 8.22
CA VAL A 107 -3.09 -6.05 8.29
C VAL A 107 -3.78 -5.22 9.38
N PRO A 108 -5.12 -5.18 9.48
CA PRO A 108 -5.78 -4.48 10.58
C PRO A 108 -5.50 -5.07 11.97
N HIS A 109 -5.34 -6.39 12.12
CA HIS A 109 -4.91 -6.99 13.38
C HIS A 109 -3.46 -6.60 13.72
N PHE A 110 -2.58 -6.51 12.73
CA PHE A 110 -1.22 -5.99 12.93
C PHE A 110 -1.27 -4.53 13.39
N ALA A 111 -2.06 -3.67 12.73
CA ALA A 111 -2.23 -2.27 13.13
C ALA A 111 -2.78 -2.14 14.56
N ALA A 112 -3.81 -2.91 14.93
CA ALA A 112 -4.36 -2.91 16.28
C ALA A 112 -3.30 -3.32 17.32
N ARG A 113 -2.53 -4.38 17.07
CA ARG A 113 -1.43 -4.84 17.94
C ARG A 113 -0.35 -3.75 18.10
N MET A 114 0.06 -3.16 16.99
CA MET A 114 1.07 -2.09 16.93
C MET A 114 0.64 -0.87 17.76
N LEU A 115 -0.63 -0.47 17.64
CA LEU A 115 -1.22 0.65 18.37
C LEU A 115 -1.66 0.30 19.80
N LYS A 116 -1.47 -0.96 20.24
CA LYS A 116 -1.93 -1.48 21.54
C LYS A 116 -3.44 -1.30 21.75
N ARG A 117 -4.21 -1.48 20.68
CA ARG A 117 -5.68 -1.38 20.65
C ARG A 117 -6.35 -2.74 20.48
N SER A 118 -7.60 -2.82 20.91
CA SER A 118 -8.49 -3.96 20.65
C SER A 118 -9.01 -3.90 19.21
N TYR A 119 -8.71 -4.93 18.41
CA TYR A 119 -9.24 -5.06 17.05
C TYR A 119 -10.78 -4.97 16.99
N SER A 120 -11.48 -5.47 18.01
CA SER A 120 -12.95 -5.58 17.99
C SER A 120 -13.69 -4.45 18.69
N LYS A 121 -13.02 -3.66 19.54
CA LYS A 121 -13.68 -2.64 20.37
C LYS A 121 -13.21 -1.23 20.08
N ASP A 122 -11.94 -1.08 19.69
CA ASP A 122 -11.34 0.22 19.54
C ASP A 122 -11.40 0.68 18.08
N THR A 123 -11.22 1.98 17.90
CA THR A 123 -11.10 2.62 16.61
C THR A 123 -9.70 3.20 16.46
N PHE A 124 -9.37 3.80 15.30
CA PHE A 124 -8.15 4.56 15.09
C PHE A 124 -8.32 5.70 14.10
N ASP A 125 -7.42 6.66 14.18
CA ASP A 125 -7.28 7.76 13.22
C ASP A 125 -6.19 7.39 12.22
N LEU A 126 -6.37 7.70 10.93
CA LEU A 126 -5.45 7.27 9.87
C LEU A 126 -4.00 7.63 10.16
N ALA A 127 -3.72 8.84 10.64
CA ALA A 127 -2.37 9.31 10.98
C ALA A 127 -1.66 8.42 12.02
N GLU A 128 -2.39 7.65 12.84
CA GLU A 128 -1.76 6.73 13.79
C GLU A 128 -1.07 5.55 13.10
N LEU A 129 -1.46 5.22 11.86
CA LEU A 129 -0.74 4.21 11.06
C LEU A 129 0.69 4.65 10.70
N ASP A 130 0.99 5.94 10.82
CA ASP A 130 2.30 6.52 10.57
C ASP A 130 3.24 6.42 11.78
N LEU A 131 2.95 5.53 12.73
CA LEU A 131 3.91 5.15 13.77
C LEU A 131 5.18 4.62 13.10
N HIS A 132 6.26 5.42 13.18
CA HIS A 132 7.55 5.08 12.61
C HIS A 132 8.09 3.75 13.15
N ASN A 133 8.66 2.93 12.26
CA ASN A 133 9.08 1.56 12.52
C ASN A 133 7.94 0.59 12.93
N GLY A 134 6.69 1.03 12.84
CA GLY A 134 5.51 0.20 12.85
C GLY A 134 5.21 -0.33 11.45
N ILE A 135 4.18 0.24 10.82
CA ILE A 135 3.87 0.06 9.40
C ILE A 135 4.67 1.04 8.54
N GLU A 136 4.74 2.30 8.99
CA GLU A 136 5.54 3.35 8.36
C GLU A 136 7.04 3.03 8.48
N HIS A 137 7.77 3.33 7.40
CA HIS A 137 9.18 3.03 7.25
C HIS A 137 9.87 3.98 6.27
N ASP A 138 11.19 4.12 6.45
CA ASP A 138 12.05 4.90 5.56
C ASP A 138 12.13 4.34 4.14
N ALA A 139 12.67 5.14 3.21
CA ALA A 139 12.80 4.83 1.79
C ALA A 139 11.47 4.53 1.09
N SER A 140 10.40 5.20 1.55
CA SER A 140 9.09 5.15 0.91
C SER A 140 9.10 5.70 -0.52
N LEU A 141 8.18 5.21 -1.36
CA LEU A 141 8.07 5.62 -2.77
C LEU A 141 7.56 7.06 -2.95
N PHE A 142 6.74 7.54 -2.04
CA PHE A 142 5.95 8.77 -2.23
C PHE A 142 6.17 9.81 -1.13
N ARG A 143 6.95 9.47 -0.10
CA ARG A 143 7.17 10.29 1.09
C ARG A 143 8.65 10.40 1.37
N LEU A 144 9.03 11.53 1.95
CA LEU A 144 10.31 11.66 2.62
C LEU A 144 10.27 10.85 3.93
N ASP A 145 11.43 10.40 4.37
CA ASP A 145 11.58 9.72 5.66
C ASP A 145 11.11 10.63 6.81
N THR A 146 10.58 10.05 7.88
CA THR A 146 10.00 10.78 9.03
C THR A 146 10.99 11.75 9.69
N ALA A 147 12.29 11.45 9.64
CA ALA A 147 13.35 12.35 10.13
C ALA A 147 13.49 13.66 9.31
N LEU A 148 13.00 13.67 8.06
CA LEU A 148 13.04 14.82 7.16
C LEU A 148 11.68 15.52 7.05
N GLU A 149 10.59 14.76 7.13
CA GLU A 149 9.21 15.24 7.11
C GLU A 149 8.38 14.46 8.13
N PRO A 150 8.16 15.00 9.34
CA PRO A 150 7.41 14.29 10.38
C PRO A 150 5.95 14.01 10.02
N ASN A 151 5.32 14.83 9.18
CA ASN A 151 3.95 14.60 8.73
C ASN A 151 3.94 13.67 7.51
N GLN A 152 3.79 12.37 7.77
CA GLN A 152 3.83 11.33 6.74
C GLN A 152 2.58 11.30 5.81
N SER A 153 1.59 12.16 6.04
CA SER A 153 0.56 12.45 5.04
C SER A 153 1.07 13.35 3.90
N THR A 154 2.16 14.09 4.11
CA THR A 154 2.79 14.96 3.11
C THR A 154 3.41 14.15 1.98
N LYS A 155 2.92 14.36 0.76
CA LYS A 155 3.43 13.71 -0.46
C LYS A 155 4.66 14.44 -0.98
N HIS A 156 5.70 13.70 -1.33
CA HIS A 156 6.86 14.23 -2.05
C HIS A 156 6.64 14.12 -3.57
N ILE A 157 6.15 15.19 -4.18
CA ILE A 157 5.77 15.23 -5.60
C ILE A 157 6.91 14.81 -6.54
N PRO A 158 8.18 15.21 -6.35
CA PRO A 158 9.28 14.76 -7.21
C PRO A 158 9.44 13.23 -7.26
N PHE A 159 9.27 12.51 -6.14
CA PHE A 159 9.37 11.04 -6.15
C PHE A 159 8.21 10.41 -6.91
N ILE A 160 7.02 11.00 -6.78
CA ILE A 160 5.83 10.52 -7.47
C ILE A 160 5.97 10.71 -8.98
N GLU A 161 6.38 11.89 -9.45
CA GLU A 161 6.58 12.15 -10.87
C GLU A 161 7.74 11.31 -11.45
N GLU A 162 8.83 11.13 -10.71
CA GLU A 162 9.91 10.21 -11.12
C GLU A 162 9.37 8.79 -11.32
N LEU A 163 8.56 8.28 -10.38
CA LEU A 163 7.94 6.97 -10.52
C LEU A 163 7.02 6.91 -11.72
N LEU A 164 6.12 7.88 -11.89
CA LEU A 164 5.14 7.86 -12.98
C LEU A 164 5.79 8.00 -14.36
N ALA A 165 6.97 8.60 -14.45
CA ALA A 165 7.79 8.66 -15.67
C ALA A 165 8.65 7.40 -15.90
N ALA A 166 8.76 6.50 -14.92
CA ALA A 166 9.66 5.34 -14.96
C ALA A 166 9.14 4.16 -15.77
N PHE A 167 7.95 4.23 -16.37
CA PHE A 167 7.33 3.10 -17.06
C PHE A 167 8.15 2.64 -18.26
N THR A 168 8.24 1.32 -18.43
CA THR A 168 8.86 0.70 -19.62
C THR A 168 7.93 -0.27 -20.33
N GLY A 169 6.73 -0.53 -19.77
CA GLY A 169 5.77 -1.46 -20.31
C GLY A 169 4.59 -0.80 -21.02
N LYS A 170 3.92 -1.59 -21.86
CA LYS A 170 2.62 -1.28 -22.46
C LYS A 170 1.64 -2.42 -22.14
N ASP A 171 0.40 -2.09 -21.78
CA ASP A 171 -0.66 -3.10 -21.69
C ASP A 171 -1.22 -3.47 -23.08
N LYS A 172 -2.12 -4.47 -23.13
CA LYS A 172 -2.73 -4.95 -24.37
C LYS A 172 -3.50 -3.90 -25.18
N ASN A 173 -3.83 -2.77 -24.56
CA ASN A 173 -4.54 -1.66 -25.19
C ASN A 173 -3.59 -0.48 -25.50
N GLY A 174 -2.28 -0.65 -25.32
CA GLY A 174 -1.28 0.39 -25.57
C GLY A 174 -1.10 1.42 -24.45
N ASN A 175 -1.71 1.21 -23.27
CA ASN A 175 -1.53 2.09 -22.12
C ASN A 175 -0.16 1.89 -21.47
N ASP A 176 0.44 2.98 -21.00
CA ASP A 176 1.68 2.92 -20.23
C ASP A 176 1.50 2.19 -18.89
N VAL A 177 2.39 1.25 -18.62
CA VAL A 177 2.40 0.48 -17.37
C VAL A 177 3.79 0.38 -16.77
N LEU A 178 3.86 0.56 -15.45
CA LEU A 178 5.02 0.17 -14.66
C LEU A 178 5.18 -1.35 -14.65
N THR A 179 6.43 -1.79 -14.65
CA THR A 179 6.81 -3.20 -14.54
C THR A 179 7.47 -3.48 -13.18
N ASN A 180 7.66 -4.77 -12.86
CA ASN A 180 8.44 -5.16 -11.67
C ASN A 180 9.83 -4.50 -11.68
N LYS A 181 10.49 -4.44 -12.85
CA LYS A 181 11.84 -3.87 -12.99
C LYS A 181 11.86 -2.38 -12.69
N ASP A 182 10.83 -1.65 -13.13
CA ASP A 182 10.73 -0.20 -12.89
C ASP A 182 10.59 0.08 -11.38
N LEU A 183 9.72 -0.68 -10.68
CA LEU A 183 9.58 -0.55 -9.23
C LEU A 183 10.85 -0.96 -8.48
N SER A 184 11.47 -2.08 -8.84
CA SER A 184 12.73 -2.51 -8.23
C SER A 184 13.83 -1.47 -8.38
N ARG A 185 13.92 -0.84 -9.55
CA ARG A 185 14.90 0.20 -9.85
C ARG A 185 14.67 1.44 -8.98
N ILE A 186 13.44 1.95 -8.93
CA ILE A 186 13.09 3.12 -8.12
C ILE A 186 13.28 2.83 -6.63
N LEU A 187 12.85 1.68 -6.13
CA LEU A 187 13.08 1.28 -4.74
C LEU A 187 14.58 1.19 -4.40
N GLY A 188 15.41 0.69 -5.32
CA GLY A 188 16.86 0.68 -5.18
C GLY A 188 17.42 2.08 -4.97
N LYS A 189 16.97 3.05 -5.79
CA LYS A 189 17.34 4.46 -5.64
C LYS A 189 16.87 5.01 -4.30
N ARG A 190 15.59 4.85 -3.95
CA ARG A 190 15.00 5.35 -2.70
C ARG A 190 15.77 4.87 -1.48
N ARG A 191 16.07 3.57 -1.40
CA ARG A 191 16.82 2.97 -0.27
C ARG A 191 18.27 3.47 -0.19
N ALA A 192 18.96 3.56 -1.33
CA ALA A 192 20.34 4.04 -1.36
C ALA A 192 20.46 5.52 -0.96
N VAL A 193 19.59 6.37 -1.52
CA VAL A 193 19.56 7.80 -1.23
C VAL A 193 19.13 8.06 0.20
N ALA A 194 18.01 7.46 0.66
CA ALA A 194 17.54 7.62 2.03
C ALA A 194 18.62 7.24 3.06
N ARG A 195 19.31 6.11 2.87
CA ARG A 195 20.43 5.69 3.74
C ARG A 195 21.58 6.70 3.77
N ALA A 196 21.84 7.40 2.66
CA ALA A 196 22.93 8.37 2.58
C ALA A 196 22.55 9.74 3.14
N THR A 197 21.27 10.12 3.11
CA THR A 197 20.81 11.46 3.48
C THR A 197 20.12 11.54 4.84
N ASN A 198 19.52 10.44 5.31
CA ASN A 198 18.86 10.36 6.61
C ASN A 198 19.82 9.74 7.65
N LYS A 199 20.25 10.53 8.64
CA LYS A 199 21.16 10.06 9.71
C LYS A 199 20.51 9.07 10.66
N GLU A 200 19.17 9.06 10.72
CA GLU A 200 18.36 8.19 11.56
C GLU A 200 17.81 7.00 10.76
N PHE A 201 18.30 6.79 9.53
CA PHE A 201 17.79 5.80 8.61
C PHE A 201 17.67 4.40 9.25
N SER A 202 16.47 3.85 9.17
CA SER A 202 16.12 2.53 9.66
C SER A 202 15.28 1.78 8.63
N LEU A 203 15.75 0.58 8.27
CA LEU A 203 15.02 -0.27 7.33
C LEU A 203 15.31 -1.74 7.63
N SER A 204 14.56 -2.29 8.57
CA SER A 204 14.66 -3.70 8.94
C SER A 204 14.30 -4.63 7.76
N PHE A 205 14.62 -5.92 7.86
CA PHE A 205 14.20 -6.89 6.85
C PHE A 205 12.67 -6.91 6.67
N PHE A 206 11.92 -6.81 7.77
CA PHE A 206 10.46 -6.70 7.71
C PHE A 206 10.02 -5.47 6.90
N HIS A 207 10.61 -4.31 7.16
CA HIS A 207 10.27 -3.07 6.44
C HIS A 207 10.72 -3.08 4.98
N LYS A 208 11.83 -3.75 4.63
CA LYS A 208 12.20 -3.97 3.22
C LYS A 208 11.11 -4.73 2.47
N VAL A 209 10.69 -5.87 3.02
CA VAL A 209 9.64 -6.72 2.42
C VAL A 209 8.31 -5.98 2.41
N PHE A 210 7.97 -5.25 3.48
CA PHE A 210 6.74 -4.47 3.57
C PHE A 210 6.71 -3.31 2.56
N GLY A 211 7.81 -2.57 2.40
CA GLY A 211 7.93 -1.53 1.38
C GLY A 211 7.80 -2.06 -0.05
N SER A 212 8.38 -3.23 -0.34
CA SER A 212 8.17 -3.93 -1.62
C SER A 212 6.74 -4.43 -1.79
N SER A 213 6.08 -4.83 -0.69
CA SER A 213 4.66 -5.20 -0.68
C SER A 213 3.78 -4.01 -1.03
N ASN A 214 3.93 -2.88 -0.34
CA ASN A 214 3.21 -1.63 -0.63
C ASN A 214 3.37 -1.22 -2.09
N SER A 215 4.61 -1.24 -2.60
CA SER A 215 4.93 -0.92 -3.99
C SER A 215 4.25 -1.88 -4.97
N SER A 216 4.21 -3.17 -4.66
CA SER A 216 3.62 -4.19 -5.52
C SER A 216 2.11 -4.04 -5.69
N THR A 217 1.41 -3.35 -4.78
CA THR A 217 -0.02 -3.03 -4.95
C THR A 217 -0.29 -2.20 -6.21
N LEU A 218 0.66 -1.36 -6.60
CA LEU A 218 0.59 -0.56 -7.83
C LEU A 218 0.52 -1.48 -9.06
N LEU A 219 1.27 -2.58 -9.06
CA LEU A 219 1.31 -3.54 -10.17
C LEU A 219 0.15 -4.54 -10.14
N THR A 220 -0.35 -4.91 -8.97
CA THR A 220 -1.39 -5.93 -8.82
C THR A 220 -2.79 -5.32 -8.86
N ILE A 221 -3.13 -4.47 -7.90
CA ILE A 221 -4.47 -3.89 -7.73
C ILE A 221 -4.78 -2.93 -8.87
N PHE A 222 -3.81 -2.08 -9.23
CA PHE A 222 -3.96 -1.08 -10.29
C PHE A 222 -3.41 -1.52 -11.65
N GLY A 223 -2.75 -2.69 -11.72
CA GLY A 223 -2.22 -3.22 -12.98
C GLY A 223 -1.02 -2.46 -13.56
N GLY A 224 -0.38 -1.60 -12.76
CA GLY A 224 0.75 -0.77 -13.17
C GLY A 224 0.38 0.43 -14.05
N ARG A 225 -0.91 0.62 -14.38
CA ARG A 225 -1.36 1.65 -15.34
C ARG A 225 -1.08 3.06 -14.85
N VAL A 226 -0.22 3.77 -15.56
CA VAL A 226 0.29 5.09 -15.16
C VAL A 226 -0.85 6.08 -14.90
N ASN A 227 -1.91 6.08 -15.72
CA ASN A 227 -3.06 6.97 -15.52
C ASN A 227 -3.85 6.65 -14.23
N ASP A 228 -4.11 5.37 -13.96
CA ASP A 228 -4.78 4.93 -12.73
C ASP A 228 -3.92 5.27 -11.50
N LEU A 229 -2.61 5.04 -11.62
CA LEU A 229 -1.63 5.34 -10.58
C LEU A 229 -1.53 6.84 -10.31
N ARG A 230 -1.45 7.68 -11.35
CA ARG A 230 -1.39 9.14 -11.22
C ARG A 230 -2.52 9.66 -10.35
N SER A 231 -3.74 9.19 -10.57
CA SER A 231 -4.91 9.55 -9.73
C SER A 231 -4.73 9.13 -8.28
N ILE A 232 -4.33 7.88 -8.01
CA ILE A 232 -4.28 7.39 -6.63
C ILE A 232 -3.09 7.97 -5.85
N VAL A 233 -1.92 8.17 -6.48
CA VAL A 233 -0.72 8.59 -5.75
C VAL A 233 -0.53 10.10 -5.65
N LEU A 234 -0.93 10.89 -6.66
CA LEU A 234 -0.88 12.35 -6.58
C LEU A 234 -2.11 12.91 -5.89
N HIS A 235 -3.30 12.44 -6.29
CA HIS A 235 -4.56 13.05 -5.91
C HIS A 235 -5.29 12.29 -4.81
N GLU A 236 -4.83 11.07 -4.47
CA GLU A 236 -5.50 10.20 -3.49
C GLU A 236 -6.99 10.11 -3.82
N ARG A 237 -7.25 9.83 -5.09
CA ARG A 237 -8.57 9.74 -5.70
C ARG A 237 -8.67 8.43 -6.47
N ILE A 238 -9.75 7.68 -6.24
CA ILE A 238 -10.04 6.49 -7.02
C ILE A 238 -10.50 6.95 -8.41
N PRO A 239 -9.87 6.48 -9.51
CA PRO A 239 -10.23 6.95 -10.84
C PRO A 239 -11.68 6.60 -11.18
N GLU A 240 -12.34 7.45 -11.95
CA GLU A 240 -13.70 7.19 -12.41
C GLU A 240 -13.74 5.96 -13.32
N GLY A 241 -14.76 5.09 -13.14
CA GLY A 241 -14.86 3.83 -13.88
C GLY A 241 -13.80 2.80 -13.49
N TRP A 242 -12.93 3.09 -12.52
CA TRP A 242 -11.90 2.15 -12.08
C TRP A 242 -12.50 0.97 -11.33
N GLU A 243 -11.92 -0.20 -11.53
CA GLU A 243 -12.10 -1.37 -10.68
C GLU A 243 -10.78 -2.12 -10.55
N SER A 244 -10.61 -2.87 -9.47
CA SER A 244 -9.39 -3.64 -9.21
C SER A 244 -9.09 -4.62 -10.35
N ARG A 245 -7.80 -4.72 -10.72
CA ARG A 245 -7.33 -5.70 -11.71
C ARG A 245 -7.27 -7.11 -11.16
N ILE A 246 -7.41 -7.26 -9.85
CA ILE A 246 -7.57 -8.54 -9.17
C ILE A 246 -9.03 -8.97 -9.28
N ARG A 247 -9.27 -9.97 -10.14
CA ARG A 247 -10.61 -10.50 -10.44
C ARG A 247 -10.90 -11.83 -9.74
N GLN A 248 -9.96 -12.32 -8.95
CA GLN A 248 -10.12 -13.56 -8.20
C GLN A 248 -11.31 -13.43 -7.22
N PRO A 249 -12.16 -14.45 -7.10
CA PRO A 249 -13.36 -14.38 -6.25
C PRO A 249 -13.03 -14.21 -4.76
N TYR A 250 -11.87 -14.73 -4.32
CA TYR A 250 -11.34 -14.52 -2.97
C TYR A 250 -10.23 -13.46 -2.94
N GLY A 251 -10.19 -12.56 -3.93
CA GLY A 251 -9.29 -11.41 -3.95
C GLY A 251 -7.80 -11.76 -4.05
N LEU A 252 -6.97 -10.76 -3.77
CA LEU A 252 -5.51 -10.84 -3.76
C LEU A 252 -5.04 -11.49 -2.46
N THR A 253 -4.85 -12.81 -2.49
CA THR A 253 -4.28 -13.56 -1.36
C THR A 253 -2.80 -13.21 -1.16
N MET A 254 -2.31 -13.32 0.07
CA MET A 254 -0.91 -13.04 0.40
C MET A 254 0.05 -13.94 -0.37
N MET A 255 -0.25 -15.23 -0.52
CA MET A 255 0.56 -16.15 -1.31
C MET A 255 0.64 -15.73 -2.78
N HIS A 256 -0.49 -15.33 -3.39
CA HIS A 256 -0.46 -14.83 -4.77
C HIS A 256 0.30 -13.51 -4.87
N PHE A 257 0.07 -12.61 -3.91
CA PHE A 257 0.68 -11.30 -3.86
C PHE A 257 2.20 -11.37 -3.71
N ASN A 258 2.68 -12.25 -2.83
CA ASN A 258 4.09 -12.44 -2.53
C ASN A 258 4.92 -12.84 -3.76
N LYS A 259 4.31 -13.41 -4.81
CA LYS A 259 5.01 -13.63 -6.09
C LYS A 259 5.50 -12.32 -6.71
N THR A 260 4.65 -11.29 -6.72
CA THR A 260 5.02 -9.95 -7.21
C THR A 260 5.96 -9.27 -6.24
N VAL A 261 5.69 -9.35 -4.92
CA VAL A 261 6.54 -8.75 -3.88
C VAL A 261 7.97 -9.27 -3.96
N LEU A 262 8.15 -10.59 -4.04
CA LEU A 262 9.47 -11.21 -4.14
C LEU A 262 10.16 -10.86 -5.46
N ALA A 263 9.42 -10.81 -6.58
CA ALA A 263 9.99 -10.40 -7.87
C ALA A 263 10.49 -8.94 -7.83
N VAL A 264 9.76 -8.05 -7.16
CA VAL A 264 10.19 -6.66 -6.95
C VAL A 264 11.39 -6.60 -6.01
N GLU A 265 11.31 -7.24 -4.83
CA GLU A 265 12.38 -7.20 -3.82
C GLU A 265 13.69 -7.79 -4.36
N PHE A 266 13.66 -8.95 -5.02
CA PHE A 266 14.87 -9.56 -5.58
C PHE A 266 15.47 -8.76 -6.75
N GLY A 267 14.67 -7.89 -7.39
CA GLY A 267 15.17 -6.97 -8.39
C GLY A 267 15.85 -5.72 -7.81
N VAL A 268 15.68 -5.42 -6.52
CA VAL A 268 16.23 -4.21 -5.89
C VAL A 268 17.75 -4.30 -5.81
N ARG A 269 18.44 -3.31 -6.39
CA ARG A 269 19.91 -3.20 -6.35
C ARG A 269 20.31 -1.81 -5.83
N GLU A 270 20.49 -1.68 -4.51
CA GLU A 270 20.90 -0.42 -3.86
C GLU A 270 22.26 0.08 -4.38
N LYS A 271 23.20 -0.84 -4.65
CA LYS A 271 24.56 -0.53 -5.11
C LYS A 271 24.63 0.20 -6.46
N ASP A 272 23.62 0.02 -7.31
CA ASP A 272 23.56 0.67 -8.63
C ASP A 272 23.35 2.20 -8.50
N TRP A 273 23.03 2.67 -7.30
CA TRP A 273 22.69 4.07 -7.00
C TRP A 273 23.71 4.75 -6.09
N ALA A 274 24.93 4.20 -5.98
CA ALA A 274 25.97 4.76 -5.11
C ALA A 274 26.32 6.21 -5.48
N GLU A 275 26.42 6.54 -6.76
CA GLU A 275 26.72 7.90 -7.23
C GLU A 275 25.59 8.88 -6.87
N ALA A 276 24.34 8.51 -7.16
CA ALA A 276 23.18 9.33 -6.80
C ALA A 276 23.05 9.54 -5.29
N ALA A 277 23.37 8.52 -4.48
CA ALA A 277 23.39 8.61 -3.04
C ALA A 277 24.48 9.57 -2.53
N GLN A 278 25.68 9.53 -3.13
CA GLN A 278 26.76 10.47 -2.82
C GLN A 278 26.42 11.91 -3.20
N GLU A 279 25.80 12.12 -4.36
CA GLU A 279 25.37 13.43 -4.82
C GLU A 279 24.30 14.03 -3.90
N ALA A 280 23.28 13.24 -3.55
CA ALA A 280 22.22 13.67 -2.63
C ALA A 280 22.78 14.01 -1.23
N ALA A 281 23.77 13.26 -0.74
CA ALA A 281 24.43 13.55 0.53
C ALA A 281 25.24 14.87 0.51
N ARG A 282 25.74 15.30 -0.66
CA ARG A 282 26.48 16.57 -0.81
C ARG A 282 25.56 17.79 -0.87
N HIS A 283 24.39 17.67 -1.50
CA HIS A 283 23.47 18.79 -1.73
C HIS A 283 22.31 18.88 -0.73
N GLY A 284 22.17 17.90 0.17
CA GLY A 284 21.10 17.83 1.16
C GLY A 284 19.82 17.23 0.59
N ALA A 285 19.10 16.48 1.43
CA ALA A 285 18.01 15.57 1.04
C ALA A 285 16.83 16.23 0.29
N THR A 286 16.67 17.54 0.38
CA THR A 286 15.54 18.30 -0.21
C THR A 286 15.77 18.73 -1.66
N SER A 287 16.96 18.47 -2.22
CA SER A 287 17.35 18.91 -3.57
C SER A 287 17.20 17.84 -4.66
N VAL A 288 16.75 16.62 -4.31
CA VAL A 288 16.70 15.45 -5.22
C VAL A 288 15.33 14.78 -5.24
#